data_AF-A0AA39U1L9-F1
#
_entry.id   AF-A0AA39U1L9-F1
#
_cell.length_a   1.000
_cell.length_b   1.000
_cell.length_c   1.000
_cell.angle_alpha   90.00
_cell.angle_beta   90.00
_cell.angle_gamma   90.00
#
_symmetry.space_group_name_H-M   'P 1'
#
loop_
_entity.id
_entity.type
_entity.pdbx_description
1 polymer ?
#
loop_
_entity_poly.entity_id
_entity_poly.type
_entity_poly.pdbx_seq_one_letter_code
_entity_poly.pdbx_strand_id
1 'polypeptide(L)'
;MYAFRFCVGMFEAPFFPCILYLMGSWYNKYEMAKRIAIFHLCGSLGSSFGGYLQAAVYETLNGAKGIAGWRWLYIVCGCMTVPCGIAVLCFLPDLPSNTRAFYLTKEEKKFALDRAIALGKSQAGERRLRFSLIKRMLTTWKWYAFVLGYVVYGISCQAGDYFSIWMKAAGYSVAERNVILSCSRLISAFCIFVWGFGSDLTSSRFAFVFGPLCYGLLPNGILAFWPKSRELILFAFMTNGVQLMTAVFYTWANEIMAGDDDLRALTISSMNGVQYSVSAWLPIVIFPQTMSPTFRRGFPSTFGFVIAGLMIILTIKLLADKDARRSGINQGVEDNNGPEGKEIPKEEVEVLEKNEKI
;
A
#
# COMPACT_ATOMS: atom_id res chain seq x y z
N MET A 1 -29.44 8.67 -8.94
CA MET A 1 -28.02 8.90 -8.55
C MET A 1 -27.53 7.92 -7.49
N TYR A 2 -28.31 7.65 -6.43
CA TYR A 2 -27.92 6.68 -5.38
C TYR A 2 -27.71 5.24 -5.87
N ALA A 3 -28.62 4.71 -6.71
CA ALA A 3 -28.46 3.38 -7.31
C ALA A 3 -27.16 3.24 -8.14
N PHE A 4 -26.84 4.25 -8.94
CA PHE A 4 -25.58 4.28 -9.70
C PHE A 4 -24.35 4.24 -8.78
N ARG A 5 -24.36 5.02 -7.69
CA ARG A 5 -23.28 4.98 -6.68
C ARG A 5 -23.16 3.63 -5.99
N PHE A 6 -24.29 2.99 -5.69
CA PHE A 6 -24.30 1.64 -5.13
C PHE A 6 -23.66 0.63 -6.07
N CYS A 7 -24.04 0.62 -7.35
CA CYS A 7 -23.47 -0.30 -8.33
C CYS A 7 -21.95 -0.09 -8.50
N VAL A 8 -21.50 1.18 -8.61
CA VAL A 8 -20.07 1.48 -8.71
C VAL A 8 -19.30 0.97 -7.49
N GLY A 9 -19.78 1.25 -6.27
CA GLY A 9 -19.14 0.76 -5.06
C GLY A 9 -19.12 -0.76 -4.97
N MET A 10 -20.21 -1.44 -5.36
CA MET A 10 -20.31 -2.90 -5.36
C MET A 10 -19.31 -3.55 -6.32
N PHE A 11 -19.12 -2.98 -7.53
CA PHE A 11 -18.16 -3.51 -8.51
C PHE A 11 -16.69 -3.14 -8.21
N GLU A 12 -16.45 -1.99 -7.56
CA GLU A 12 -15.09 -1.52 -7.23
C GLU A 12 -14.54 -2.17 -5.95
N ALA A 13 -15.39 -2.45 -4.96
CA ALA A 13 -14.98 -3.00 -3.67
C ALA A 13 -14.09 -4.26 -3.75
N PRO A 14 -14.38 -5.29 -4.58
CA PRO A 14 -13.53 -6.48 -4.64
C PRO A 14 -12.25 -6.27 -5.44
N PHE A 15 -12.12 -5.20 -6.25
CA PHE A 15 -11.02 -5.05 -7.20
C PHE A 15 -9.64 -5.09 -6.52
N PHE A 16 -9.44 -4.26 -5.50
CA PHE A 16 -8.17 -4.13 -4.80
C PHE A 16 -7.74 -5.42 -4.05
N PRO A 17 -8.57 -6.06 -3.21
CA PRO A 17 -8.19 -7.32 -2.57
C PRO A 17 -8.01 -8.47 -3.57
N CYS A 18 -8.84 -8.55 -4.62
CA CYS A 18 -8.72 -9.60 -5.64
C CYS A 18 -7.41 -9.51 -6.43
N ILE A 19 -7.01 -8.31 -6.87
CA ILE A 19 -5.76 -8.16 -7.63
C ILE A 19 -4.54 -8.46 -6.77
N LEU A 20 -4.53 -8.03 -5.49
CA LEU A 20 -3.46 -8.37 -4.57
C LEU A 20 -3.37 -9.87 -4.29
N TYR A 21 -4.52 -10.54 -4.15
CA TYR A 21 -4.57 -12.00 -3.99
C TYR A 21 -4.05 -12.73 -5.23
N LEU A 22 -4.46 -12.29 -6.43
CA LEU A 22 -4.00 -12.88 -7.68
C LEU A 22 -2.48 -12.68 -7.85
N MET A 23 -1.99 -11.47 -7.65
CA MET A 23 -0.55 -11.17 -7.68
C MET A 23 0.22 -12.00 -6.64
N GLY A 24 -0.32 -12.12 -5.43
CA GLY A 24 0.26 -12.94 -4.37
C GLY A 24 0.28 -14.44 -4.69
N SER A 25 -0.62 -14.92 -5.54
CA SER A 25 -0.64 -16.31 -5.99
C SER A 25 0.44 -16.59 -7.03
N TRP A 26 0.61 -15.69 -8.01
CA TRP A 26 1.55 -15.86 -9.12
C TRP A 26 3.01 -15.50 -8.80
N TYR A 27 3.25 -14.49 -7.97
CA TYR A 27 4.59 -13.91 -7.80
C TYR A 27 5.28 -14.30 -6.48
N ASN A 28 6.61 -14.38 -6.50
CA ASN A 28 7.41 -14.68 -5.30
C ASN A 28 7.41 -13.50 -4.31
N LYS A 29 7.67 -13.77 -3.02
CA LYS A 29 7.77 -12.78 -1.93
C LYS A 29 8.70 -11.62 -2.29
N TYR A 30 9.86 -11.92 -2.90
CA TYR A 30 10.85 -10.92 -3.30
C TYR A 30 10.45 -10.10 -4.54
N GLU A 31 9.64 -10.65 -5.44
CA GLU A 31 9.19 -9.97 -6.66
C GLU A 31 7.90 -9.18 -6.45
N MET A 32 7.08 -9.59 -5.48
CA MET A 32 5.76 -9.04 -5.21
C MET A 32 5.80 -7.56 -4.85
N ALA A 33 6.77 -7.15 -4.03
CA ALA A 33 6.95 -5.76 -3.62
C ALA A 33 7.09 -4.79 -4.81
N LYS A 34 8.00 -5.10 -5.74
CA LYS A 34 8.24 -4.29 -6.95
C LYS A 34 6.99 -4.22 -7.83
N ARG A 35 6.27 -5.33 -7.98
CA ARG A 35 5.06 -5.40 -8.81
C ARG A 35 3.89 -4.64 -8.19
N ILE A 36 3.72 -4.69 -6.87
CA ILE A 36 2.72 -3.89 -6.15
C ILE A 36 3.04 -2.40 -6.27
N ALA A 37 4.32 -2.02 -6.20
CA ALA A 37 4.74 -0.63 -6.41
C ALA A 37 4.37 -0.14 -7.83
N ILE A 38 4.62 -0.95 -8.87
CA ILE A 38 4.19 -0.64 -10.24
C ILE A 38 2.67 -0.52 -10.33
N PHE A 39 1.91 -1.41 -9.69
CA PHE A 39 0.45 -1.33 -9.66
C PHE A 39 -0.07 -0.01 -9.06
N HIS A 40 0.48 0.42 -7.92
CA HIS A 40 0.13 1.71 -7.30
C HIS A 40 0.57 2.91 -8.15
N LEU A 41 1.72 2.80 -8.83
CA LEU A 41 2.19 3.81 -9.78
C LEU A 41 1.22 3.97 -10.95
N CYS A 42 0.77 2.86 -11.55
CA CYS A 42 -0.24 2.87 -12.62
C CYS A 42 -1.56 3.52 -12.14
N GLY A 43 -1.99 3.26 -10.91
CA GLY A 43 -3.18 3.91 -10.32
C GLY A 43 -3.05 5.43 -10.22
N SER A 44 -1.87 5.92 -9.80
CA SER A 44 -1.59 7.36 -9.68
C SER A 44 -1.49 8.04 -11.05
N LEU A 45 -0.83 7.40 -12.01
CA LEU A 45 -0.74 7.87 -13.40
C LEU A 45 -2.11 7.89 -14.09
N GLY A 46 -2.91 6.83 -13.94
CA GLY A 46 -4.26 6.75 -14.48
C GLY A 46 -5.18 7.83 -13.91
N SER A 47 -5.08 8.10 -12.60
CA SER A 47 -5.82 9.18 -11.95
C SER A 47 -5.38 10.58 -12.40
N SER A 48 -4.13 10.74 -12.84
CA SER A 48 -3.61 12.00 -13.40
C SER A 48 -4.10 12.19 -14.84
N PHE A 49 -4.00 11.15 -15.67
CA PHE A 49 -4.51 11.15 -17.03
C PHE A 49 -6.02 11.39 -17.08
N GLY A 50 -6.78 10.79 -16.16
CA GLY A 50 -8.22 11.01 -16.04
C GLY A 50 -8.61 12.48 -15.84
N GLY A 51 -7.83 13.25 -15.07
CA GLY A 51 -8.09 14.68 -14.89
C GLY A 51 -7.80 15.51 -16.14
N TYR A 52 -6.72 15.20 -16.89
CA TYR A 52 -6.46 15.86 -18.18
C TYR A 52 -7.53 15.53 -19.22
N LEU A 53 -7.94 14.26 -19.30
CA LEU A 53 -9.03 13.84 -20.17
C LEU A 53 -10.34 14.55 -19.79
N GLN A 54 -10.61 14.70 -18.49
CA GLN A 54 -11.79 15.41 -18.01
C GLN A 54 -11.77 16.90 -18.37
N ALA A 55 -10.61 17.56 -18.28
CA ALA A 55 -10.45 18.94 -18.73
C ALA A 55 -10.69 19.06 -20.24
N ALA A 56 -10.04 18.21 -21.05
CA ALA A 56 -10.15 18.23 -22.50
C ALA A 56 -11.58 17.98 -23.00
N VAL A 57 -12.27 16.98 -22.44
CA VAL A 57 -13.68 16.68 -22.74
C VAL A 57 -14.57 17.85 -22.34
N TYR A 58 -14.32 18.48 -21.20
CA TYR A 58 -15.11 19.62 -20.77
C TYR A 58 -14.89 20.84 -21.68
N GLU A 59 -13.68 21.13 -22.13
CA GLU A 59 -13.42 22.28 -23.01
C GLU A 59 -13.96 22.07 -24.43
N THR A 60 -13.89 20.84 -24.95
CA THR A 60 -14.19 20.56 -26.36
C THR A 60 -15.66 20.17 -26.59
N LEU A 61 -16.28 19.47 -25.64
CA LEU A 61 -17.59 18.84 -25.82
C LEU A 61 -18.69 19.43 -24.92
N ASN A 62 -18.39 20.44 -24.09
CA ASN A 62 -19.41 21.04 -23.25
C ASN A 62 -20.42 21.85 -24.09
N GLY A 63 -21.68 21.43 -24.04
CA GLY A 63 -22.75 22.00 -24.88
C GLY A 63 -22.85 21.36 -26.26
N ALA A 64 -21.91 20.48 -26.64
CA ALA A 64 -21.99 19.74 -27.89
C ALA A 64 -23.23 18.83 -27.87
N LYS A 65 -24.06 18.95 -28.93
CA LYS A 65 -25.35 18.25 -29.07
C LYS A 65 -26.33 18.49 -27.90
N GLY A 66 -26.22 19.63 -27.20
CA GLY A 66 -27.09 19.95 -26.05
C GLY A 66 -26.81 19.15 -24.78
N ILE A 67 -25.69 18.41 -24.74
CA ILE A 67 -25.29 17.57 -23.61
C ILE A 67 -24.22 18.31 -22.79
N ALA A 68 -24.41 18.34 -21.46
CA ALA A 68 -23.43 18.91 -20.54
C ALA A 68 -22.12 18.12 -20.54
N GLY A 69 -20.97 18.79 -20.44
CA GLY A 69 -19.64 18.15 -20.54
C GLY A 69 -19.42 16.99 -19.55
N TRP A 70 -20.04 17.03 -18.36
CA TRP A 70 -19.94 15.92 -17.39
C TRP A 70 -20.64 14.63 -17.85
N ARG A 71 -21.66 14.71 -18.70
CA ARG A 71 -22.33 13.53 -19.29
C ARG A 71 -21.48 12.93 -20.40
N TRP A 72 -20.86 13.78 -21.22
CA TRP A 72 -19.89 13.34 -22.22
C TRP A 72 -18.71 12.59 -21.60
N LEU A 73 -18.26 13.03 -20.42
CA LEU A 73 -17.23 12.33 -19.67
C LEU A 73 -17.59 10.87 -19.38
N TYR A 74 -18.82 10.61 -18.90
CA TYR A 74 -19.27 9.24 -18.64
C TYR A 74 -19.33 8.38 -19.89
N ILE A 75 -19.72 8.95 -21.03
CA ILE A 75 -19.78 8.23 -22.31
C ILE A 75 -18.37 7.89 -22.78
N VAL A 76 -17.46 8.87 -22.83
CA VAL A 76 -16.08 8.67 -23.29
C VAL A 76 -15.34 7.68 -22.39
N CYS A 77 -15.43 7.84 -21.06
CA CYS A 77 -14.84 6.90 -20.12
C CYS A 77 -15.46 5.50 -20.25
N GLY A 78 -16.78 5.39 -20.47
CA GLY A 78 -17.44 4.10 -20.72
C GLY A 78 -16.92 3.41 -21.98
N CYS A 79 -16.83 4.14 -23.10
CA CYS A 79 -16.30 3.63 -24.37
C CYS A 79 -14.85 3.17 -24.28
N MET A 80 -14.03 3.80 -23.44
CA MET A 80 -12.64 3.37 -23.22
C MET A 80 -12.53 2.19 -22.26
N THR A 81 -13.35 2.14 -21.21
CA THR A 81 -13.25 1.13 -20.15
C THR A 81 -13.88 -0.20 -20.52
N VAL A 82 -14.94 -0.22 -21.34
CA VAL A 82 -15.60 -1.47 -21.78
C VAL A 82 -14.63 -2.39 -22.55
N PRO A 83 -13.89 -1.92 -23.57
CA PRO A 83 -12.87 -2.74 -24.24
C PRO A 83 -11.77 -3.22 -23.30
N CYS A 84 -11.32 -2.37 -22.36
CA CYS A 84 -10.35 -2.78 -21.35
C CYS A 84 -10.91 -3.89 -20.44
N GLY A 85 -12.18 -3.81 -20.03
CA GLY A 85 -12.86 -4.86 -19.27
C GLY A 85 -12.94 -6.18 -20.02
N ILE A 86 -13.29 -6.13 -21.31
CA ILE A 86 -13.30 -7.31 -22.19
C ILE A 86 -11.89 -7.89 -22.33
N ALA A 87 -10.87 -7.04 -22.50
CA ALA A 87 -9.49 -7.48 -22.56
C ALA A 87 -9.06 -8.16 -21.24
N VAL A 88 -9.43 -7.61 -20.08
CA VAL A 88 -9.16 -8.24 -18.78
C VAL A 88 -9.84 -9.61 -18.68
N LEU A 89 -11.07 -9.79 -19.16
CA LEU A 89 -11.73 -11.09 -19.18
C LEU A 89 -11.00 -12.13 -20.05
N CYS A 90 -10.38 -11.70 -21.14
CA CYS A 90 -9.63 -12.61 -22.03
C CYS A 90 -8.20 -12.88 -21.56
N PHE A 91 -7.51 -11.87 -21.00
CA PHE A 91 -6.07 -11.92 -20.71
C PHE A 91 -5.73 -12.16 -19.24
N LEU A 92 -6.64 -11.90 -18.30
CA LEU A 92 -6.34 -12.11 -16.89
C LEU A 92 -6.30 -13.62 -16.59
N PRO A 93 -5.15 -14.17 -16.16
CA PRO A 93 -5.09 -15.59 -15.82
C PRO A 93 -5.79 -15.85 -14.49
N ASP A 94 -6.42 -17.03 -14.36
CA ASP A 94 -6.92 -17.51 -13.06
C ASP A 94 -5.76 -17.85 -12.11
N LEU A 95 -6.04 -18.54 -11.00
CA LEU A 95 -5.03 -19.08 -10.11
C LEU A 95 -4.07 -20.05 -10.85
N PRO A 96 -2.79 -20.14 -10.45
CA PRO A 96 -1.82 -21.08 -11.02
C PRO A 96 -2.31 -22.54 -11.05
N SER A 97 -3.16 -22.92 -10.09
CA SER A 97 -3.76 -24.25 -9.98
C SER A 97 -4.89 -24.54 -10.98
N ASN A 98 -5.56 -23.51 -11.52
CA ASN A 98 -6.74 -23.66 -12.38
C ASN A 98 -6.69 -22.72 -13.60
N THR A 99 -5.50 -22.40 -14.10
CA THR A 99 -5.32 -21.37 -15.12
C THR A 99 -5.92 -21.75 -16.48
N ARG A 100 -6.97 -21.04 -16.91
CA ARG A 100 -7.57 -21.17 -18.25
C ARG A 100 -6.90 -20.31 -19.33
N ALA A 101 -5.88 -19.52 -18.98
CA ALA A 101 -5.18 -18.66 -19.93
C ALA A 101 -4.72 -19.43 -21.18
N PHE A 102 -5.13 -18.94 -22.35
CA PHE A 102 -4.84 -19.55 -23.65
C PHE A 102 -3.41 -19.30 -24.13
N TYR A 103 -2.77 -18.25 -23.60
CA TYR A 103 -1.42 -17.83 -23.98
C TYR A 103 -0.31 -18.53 -23.19
N LEU A 104 -0.64 -19.37 -22.21
CA LEU A 104 0.34 -20.17 -21.45
C LEU A 104 0.32 -21.62 -21.92
N THR A 105 1.50 -22.14 -22.24
CA THR A 105 1.70 -23.56 -22.58
C THR A 105 1.52 -24.46 -21.36
N LYS A 106 1.30 -25.77 -21.60
CA LYS A 106 1.13 -26.76 -20.51
C LYS A 106 2.39 -26.84 -19.63
N GLU A 107 3.57 -26.68 -20.23
CA GLU A 107 4.85 -26.72 -19.52
C GLU A 107 5.02 -25.50 -18.60
N GLU A 108 4.68 -24.30 -19.09
CA GLU A 108 4.72 -23.07 -18.27
C GLU A 108 3.71 -23.11 -17.12
N LYS A 109 2.52 -23.68 -17.34
CA LYS A 109 1.52 -23.87 -16.27
C LYS A 109 2.04 -24.82 -15.19
N LYS A 110 2.68 -25.92 -15.58
CA LYS A 110 3.26 -26.88 -14.64
C LYS A 110 4.42 -26.24 -13.87
N PHE A 111 5.30 -25.50 -14.55
CA PHE A 111 6.38 -24.76 -13.90
C PHE A 111 5.87 -23.73 -12.88
N ALA A 112 4.82 -22.98 -13.22
CA ALA A 112 4.20 -22.02 -12.30
C ALA A 112 3.58 -22.71 -11.07
N LEU A 113 2.96 -23.88 -11.26
CA LEU A 113 2.39 -24.69 -10.19
C LEU A 113 3.48 -25.24 -9.27
N ASP A 114 4.53 -25.84 -9.84
CA ASP A 114 5.66 -26.41 -9.10
C ASP A 114 6.36 -25.30 -8.29
N ARG A 115 6.52 -24.11 -8.87
CA ARG A 115 7.05 -22.93 -8.17
C ARG A 115 6.15 -22.48 -7.02
N ALA A 116 4.83 -22.50 -7.19
CA ALA A 116 3.90 -22.14 -6.12
C ALA A 116 3.94 -23.14 -4.95
N ILE A 117 4.02 -24.45 -5.27
CA ILE A 117 4.14 -25.53 -4.28
C ILE A 117 5.47 -25.44 -3.53
N ALA A 118 6.59 -25.24 -4.25
CA ALA A 118 7.92 -25.09 -3.66
C ALA A 118 8.02 -23.91 -2.66
N LEU A 119 7.17 -22.89 -2.83
CA LEU A 119 7.10 -21.74 -1.94
C LEU A 119 6.14 -21.93 -0.75
N GLY A 120 5.61 -23.15 -0.55
CA GLY A 120 4.66 -23.45 0.53
C GLY A 120 3.32 -22.72 0.40
N LYS A 121 2.99 -22.21 -0.80
CA LYS A 121 1.68 -21.60 -1.04
C LYS A 121 0.66 -22.72 -1.20
N SER A 122 -0.18 -22.93 -0.19
CA SER A 122 -1.20 -23.98 -0.24
C SER A 122 -2.09 -23.79 -1.46
N GLN A 123 -2.47 -24.89 -2.10
CA GLN A 123 -3.59 -24.92 -3.05
C GLN A 123 -4.78 -24.17 -2.43
N ALA A 124 -5.55 -23.45 -3.26
CA ALA A 124 -6.57 -22.47 -2.87
C ALA A 124 -7.76 -23.01 -2.04
N GLY A 125 -7.66 -24.19 -1.40
CA GLY A 125 -8.72 -24.84 -0.63
C GLY A 125 -8.39 -25.22 0.83
N GLU A 126 -7.15 -25.10 1.32
CA GLU A 126 -6.76 -25.77 2.59
C GLU A 126 -6.32 -24.86 3.74
N ARG A 127 -6.40 -23.53 3.63
CA ARG A 127 -6.22 -22.66 4.81
C ARG A 127 -7.53 -22.52 5.58
N ARG A 128 -7.88 -23.55 6.36
CA ARG A 128 -8.85 -23.36 7.45
C ARG A 128 -8.25 -22.32 8.40
N LEU A 129 -8.97 -21.23 8.66
CA LEU A 129 -8.67 -20.29 9.74
C LEU A 129 -8.61 -21.08 11.05
N ARG A 130 -7.40 -21.48 11.45
CA ARG A 130 -7.19 -22.16 12.73
C ARG A 130 -7.44 -21.13 13.81
N PHE A 131 -8.34 -21.42 14.75
CA PHE A 131 -8.57 -20.57 15.92
C PHE A 131 -7.26 -20.24 16.68
N SER A 132 -6.25 -21.12 16.61
CA SER A 132 -4.92 -20.86 17.16
C SER A 132 -4.20 -19.68 16.49
N LEU A 133 -4.40 -19.47 15.18
CA LEU A 133 -3.85 -18.34 14.42
C LEU A 133 -4.49 -17.02 14.85
N ILE A 134 -5.82 -17.02 15.03
CA ILE A 134 -6.57 -15.85 15.50
C ILE A 134 -6.12 -15.48 16.92
N LYS A 135 -6.00 -16.47 17.81
CA LYS A 135 -5.48 -16.27 19.17
C LYS A 135 -4.05 -15.68 19.14
N ARG A 136 -3.17 -16.22 18.29
CA ARG A 136 -1.78 -15.72 18.15
C ARG A 136 -1.75 -14.28 17.63
N MET A 137 -2.60 -13.96 16.65
CA MET A 137 -2.76 -12.60 16.13
C MET A 137 -3.17 -11.62 17.23
N LEU A 138 -4.21 -11.95 18.00
CA LEU A 138 -4.73 -11.11 19.09
C LEU A 138 -3.77 -10.96 20.27
N THR A 139 -2.74 -11.81 20.37
CA THR A 139 -1.73 -11.74 21.43
C THR A 139 -0.47 -11.00 20.98
N THR A 140 -0.27 -10.79 19.67
CA THR A 140 0.97 -10.24 19.13
C THR A 140 0.87 -8.74 18.91
N TRP A 141 1.81 -7.97 19.47
CA TRP A 141 1.88 -6.52 19.33
C TRP A 141 1.98 -6.06 17.86
N LYS A 142 2.66 -6.86 17.01
CA LYS A 142 2.88 -6.57 15.59
C LYS A 142 1.58 -6.28 14.85
N TRP A 143 0.54 -7.09 15.07
CA TRP A 143 -0.74 -6.90 14.38
C TRP A 143 -1.38 -5.56 14.75
N TYR A 144 -1.55 -5.27 16.04
CA TYR A 144 -2.15 -4.01 16.50
C TYR A 144 -1.36 -2.79 16.03
N ALA A 145 -0.02 -2.83 16.16
CA ALA A 145 0.82 -1.68 15.84
C ALA A 145 0.81 -1.38 14.32
N PHE A 146 0.94 -2.39 13.46
CA PHE A 146 0.90 -2.19 12.01
C PHE A 146 -0.50 -1.84 11.50
N VAL A 147 -1.56 -2.47 12.01
CA VAL A 147 -2.94 -2.15 11.60
C VAL A 147 -3.30 -0.73 12.04
N LEU A 148 -3.08 -0.37 13.31
CA LEU A 148 -3.36 0.98 13.79
C LEU A 148 -2.49 2.02 13.09
N GLY A 149 -1.20 1.73 12.92
CA GLY A 149 -0.27 2.62 12.22
C GLY A 149 -0.68 2.88 10.78
N TYR A 150 -1.10 1.83 10.05
CA TYR A 150 -1.58 1.97 8.68
C TYR A 150 -2.92 2.71 8.59
N VAL A 151 -3.81 2.49 9.57
CA VAL A 151 -5.08 3.23 9.64
C VAL A 151 -4.81 4.72 9.83
N VAL A 152 -4.04 5.07 10.85
CA VAL A 152 -3.72 6.46 11.17
C VAL A 152 -3.00 7.16 10.02
N TYR A 153 -2.03 6.49 9.39
CA TYR A 153 -1.36 6.94 8.17
C TYR A 153 -2.36 7.17 7.02
N GLY A 154 -3.23 6.20 6.76
CA GLY A 154 -4.15 6.31 5.64
C GLY A 154 -5.17 7.44 5.84
N ILE A 155 -5.61 7.68 7.08
CA ILE A 155 -6.49 8.81 7.40
C ILE A 155 -5.76 10.16 7.28
N SER A 156 -4.47 10.24 7.65
CA SER A 156 -3.69 11.48 7.53
C SER A 156 -3.50 11.95 6.08
N CYS A 157 -3.55 11.03 5.11
CA CYS A 157 -3.45 11.35 3.68
C CYS A 157 -4.72 12.00 3.09
N GLN A 158 -5.89 11.83 3.71
CA GLN A 158 -7.20 12.20 3.13
C GLN A 158 -7.43 13.70 2.96
N ALA A 159 -6.61 14.56 3.58
CA ALA A 159 -6.70 16.01 3.37
C ALA A 159 -6.66 16.38 1.88
N GLY A 160 -5.91 15.64 1.07
CA GLY A 160 -5.79 15.85 -0.37
C GLY A 160 -7.08 15.65 -1.17
N ASP A 161 -8.01 14.81 -0.70
CA ASP A 161 -9.27 14.53 -1.42
C ASP A 161 -10.20 15.75 -1.46
N TYR A 162 -10.00 16.69 -0.54
CA TYR A 162 -10.78 17.92 -0.44
C TYR A 162 -10.22 19.09 -1.27
N PHE A 163 -9.13 18.86 -2.00
CA PHE A 163 -8.49 19.88 -2.84
C PHE A 163 -9.44 20.43 -3.90
N SER A 164 -10.20 19.57 -4.59
CA SER A 164 -11.18 19.99 -5.60
C SER A 164 -12.31 20.86 -5.03
N ILE A 165 -12.72 20.59 -3.78
CA ILE A 165 -13.73 21.37 -3.08
C ILE A 165 -13.20 22.77 -2.75
N TRP A 166 -11.97 22.85 -2.23
CA TRP A 166 -11.32 24.13 -1.98
C TRP A 166 -11.15 24.93 -3.28
N MET A 167 -10.65 24.33 -4.36
CA MET A 167 -10.48 25.04 -5.63
C MET A 167 -11.82 25.54 -6.19
N LYS A 168 -12.92 24.79 -5.99
CA LYS A 168 -14.26 25.27 -6.35
C LYS A 168 -14.63 26.53 -5.57
N ALA A 169 -14.35 26.57 -4.27
CA ALA A 169 -14.63 27.73 -3.43
C ALA A 169 -13.70 28.92 -3.72
N ALA A 170 -12.47 28.66 -4.17
CA ALA A 170 -11.49 29.68 -4.54
C ALA A 170 -11.77 30.33 -5.92
N GLY A 171 -12.74 29.80 -6.68
CA GLY A 171 -13.19 30.37 -7.96
C GLY A 171 -12.49 29.83 -9.21
N TYR A 172 -11.74 28.73 -9.11
CA TYR A 172 -11.08 28.13 -10.27
C TYR A 172 -12.09 27.53 -11.25
N SER A 173 -11.79 27.61 -12.55
CA SER A 173 -12.61 27.01 -13.60
C SER A 173 -12.70 25.48 -13.48
N VAL A 174 -13.63 24.86 -14.20
CA VAL A 174 -13.75 23.38 -14.20
C VAL A 174 -12.50 22.72 -14.78
N ALA A 175 -11.91 23.29 -15.83
CA ALA A 175 -10.73 22.75 -16.48
C ALA A 175 -9.48 22.87 -15.58
N GLU A 176 -9.22 24.05 -15.03
CA GLU A 176 -8.09 24.29 -14.12
C GLU A 176 -8.14 23.36 -12.90
N ARG A 177 -9.33 23.13 -12.34
CA ARG A 177 -9.51 22.23 -11.19
C ARG A 177 -9.09 20.79 -11.48
N ASN A 178 -9.30 20.32 -12.71
CA ASN A 178 -8.90 18.96 -13.07
C ASN A 178 -7.42 18.89 -13.39
N VAL A 179 -6.87 19.90 -14.10
CA VAL A 179 -5.45 19.97 -14.48
C VAL A 179 -4.55 20.10 -13.25
N ILE A 180 -4.85 21.04 -12.35
CA ILE A 180 -4.03 21.29 -11.15
C ILE A 180 -4.05 20.06 -10.22
N LEU A 181 -5.21 19.42 -10.05
CA LEU A 181 -5.32 18.18 -9.27
C LEU A 181 -4.48 17.05 -9.89
N SER A 182 -4.48 16.93 -11.21
CA SER A 182 -3.63 15.96 -11.92
C SER A 182 -2.14 16.20 -11.67
N CYS A 183 -1.70 17.46 -11.64
CA CYS A 183 -0.31 17.78 -11.32
C CYS A 183 0.09 17.30 -9.90
N SER A 184 -0.77 17.48 -8.90
CA SER A 184 -0.52 16.96 -7.54
C SER A 184 -0.38 15.43 -7.52
N ARG A 185 -1.20 14.72 -8.30
CA ARG A 185 -1.11 13.26 -8.42
C ARG A 185 0.16 12.79 -9.13
N LEU A 186 0.68 13.55 -10.10
CA LEU A 186 1.97 13.27 -10.72
C LEU A 186 3.14 13.44 -9.74
N ILE A 187 3.11 14.48 -8.91
CA ILE A 187 4.09 14.66 -7.83
C ILE A 187 4.06 13.45 -6.90
N SER A 188 2.87 13.02 -6.50
CA SER A 188 2.67 11.84 -5.66
C SER A 188 3.24 10.57 -6.30
N ALA A 189 2.99 10.35 -7.60
CA ALA A 189 3.50 9.21 -8.35
C ALA A 189 5.03 9.17 -8.38
N PHE A 190 5.66 10.31 -8.62
CA PHE A 190 7.12 10.46 -8.60
C PHE A 190 7.68 10.15 -7.20
N CYS A 191 7.07 10.72 -6.15
CA CYS A 191 7.47 10.45 -4.77
C CYS A 191 7.35 8.97 -4.39
N ILE A 192 6.26 8.30 -4.74
CA ILE A 192 6.09 6.86 -4.50
C ILE A 192 7.22 6.04 -5.14
N PHE A 193 7.61 6.40 -6.36
CA PHE A 193 8.74 5.76 -7.04
C PHE A 193 10.06 6.00 -6.31
N VAL A 194 10.35 7.24 -5.91
CA VAL A 194 11.56 7.61 -5.17
C VAL A 194 11.62 6.90 -3.82
N TRP A 195 10.50 6.83 -3.09
CA TRP A 195 10.43 6.14 -1.79
C TRP A 195 10.63 4.63 -1.93
N GLY A 196 10.00 4.01 -2.92
CA GLY A 196 10.18 2.59 -3.19
C GLY A 196 11.62 2.25 -3.55
N PHE A 197 12.18 2.93 -4.56
CA PHE A 197 13.53 2.66 -5.05
C PHE A 197 14.62 3.07 -4.04
N GLY A 198 14.47 4.23 -3.40
CA GLY A 198 15.40 4.69 -2.37
C GLY A 198 15.42 3.75 -1.17
N SER A 199 14.27 3.25 -0.75
CA SER A 199 14.17 2.27 0.32
C SER A 199 14.91 0.98 -0.01
N ASP A 200 14.83 0.51 -1.26
CA ASP A 200 15.55 -0.69 -1.71
C ASP A 200 17.07 -0.44 -1.76
N LEU A 201 17.50 0.74 -2.24
CA LEU A 201 18.92 1.07 -2.35
C LEU A 201 19.60 1.23 -0.98
N THR A 202 18.93 1.89 -0.04
CA THR A 202 19.48 2.16 1.30
C THR A 202 19.21 1.00 2.28
N SER A 203 18.39 0.01 1.90
CA SER A 203 17.90 -1.08 2.78
C SER A 203 17.18 -0.61 4.06
N SER A 204 16.98 0.70 4.25
CA SER A 204 16.41 1.29 5.46
C SER A 204 14.93 1.59 5.27
N ARG A 205 14.08 0.59 5.48
CA ARG A 205 12.62 0.76 5.35
C ARG A 205 12.06 1.83 6.28
N PHE A 206 12.57 1.86 7.52
CA PHE A 206 12.13 2.82 8.53
C PHE A 206 12.33 4.27 8.06
N ALA A 207 13.49 4.62 7.48
CA ALA A 207 13.75 5.99 7.04
C ALA A 207 12.78 6.44 5.94
N PHE A 208 12.42 5.54 5.02
CA PHE A 208 11.50 5.81 3.92
C PHE A 208 10.01 5.66 4.28
N VAL A 209 9.70 5.26 5.52
CA VAL A 209 8.37 5.38 6.12
C VAL A 209 8.29 6.63 6.98
N PHE A 210 9.26 6.83 7.86
CA PHE A 210 9.30 7.95 8.79
C PHE A 210 9.49 9.30 8.08
N GLY A 211 10.42 9.38 7.13
CA GLY A 211 10.75 10.61 6.40
C GLY A 211 9.57 11.25 5.66
N PRO A 212 8.85 10.51 4.78
CA PRO A 212 7.70 11.06 4.08
C PRO A 212 6.55 11.44 5.03
N LEU A 213 6.40 10.75 6.18
CA LEU A 213 5.35 11.09 7.15
C LEU A 213 5.71 12.37 7.92
N CYS A 214 7.00 12.55 8.24
CA CYS A 214 7.52 13.81 8.79
C CYS A 214 7.26 14.96 7.83
N TYR A 215 7.50 14.77 6.52
CA TYR A 215 7.13 15.77 5.52
C TYR A 215 5.63 16.09 5.57
N GLY A 216 4.78 15.09 5.79
CA GLY A 216 3.33 15.23 5.96
C GLY A 216 2.89 16.23 7.03
N LEU A 217 3.72 16.55 8.02
CA LEU A 217 3.46 17.59 9.03
C LEU A 217 3.32 18.97 8.39
N LEU A 218 4.09 19.26 7.35
CA LEU A 218 4.12 20.56 6.68
C LEU A 218 2.79 20.87 5.97
N PRO A 219 2.32 20.10 4.96
CA PRO A 219 1.06 20.37 4.29
C PRO A 219 -0.14 20.26 5.24
N ASN A 220 -0.16 19.28 6.14
CA ASN A 220 -1.28 19.14 7.08
C ASN A 220 -1.29 20.24 8.14
N GLY A 221 -0.13 20.73 8.59
CA GLY A 221 -0.04 21.84 9.52
C GLY A 221 -0.51 23.16 8.89
N ILE A 222 -0.13 23.41 7.63
CA ILE A 222 -0.61 24.56 6.87
C ILE A 222 -2.14 24.49 6.71
N LEU A 223 -2.70 23.34 6.34
CA LEU A 223 -4.14 23.16 6.19
C LEU A 223 -4.88 23.25 7.54
N ALA A 224 -4.29 22.78 8.64
CA ALA A 224 -4.86 22.88 9.98
C ALA A 224 -4.95 24.33 10.48
N PHE A 225 -3.91 25.12 10.25
CA PHE A 225 -3.89 26.55 10.61
C PHE A 225 -4.77 27.40 9.66
N TRP A 226 -4.87 26.99 8.39
CA TRP A 226 -5.64 27.64 7.34
C TRP A 226 -5.25 29.13 7.12
N PRO A 227 -4.04 29.40 6.58
CA PRO A 227 -3.58 30.77 6.39
C PRO A 227 -4.41 31.53 5.36
N LYS A 228 -4.40 32.87 5.43
CA LYS A 228 -5.08 33.72 4.44
C LYS A 228 -4.46 33.66 3.03
N SER A 229 -3.18 33.27 2.93
CA SER A 229 -2.48 33.16 1.65
C SER A 229 -2.99 31.95 0.85
N ARG A 230 -3.53 32.23 -0.34
CA ARG A 230 -4.02 31.19 -1.27
C ARG A 230 -2.88 30.31 -1.79
N GLU A 231 -1.69 30.88 -1.98
CA GLU A 231 -0.51 30.17 -2.46
C GLU A 231 -0.03 29.12 -1.46
N LEU A 232 -0.06 29.43 -0.16
CA LEU A 232 0.28 28.46 0.89
C LEU A 232 -0.71 27.30 0.94
N ILE A 233 -2.01 27.58 0.81
CA ILE A 233 -3.03 26.52 0.78
C ILE A 233 -2.85 25.66 -0.48
N LEU A 234 -2.62 26.29 -1.64
CA LEU A 234 -2.36 25.59 -2.89
C LEU A 234 -1.13 24.68 -2.78
N PHE A 235 -0.02 25.21 -2.25
CA PHE A 235 1.19 24.46 -2.00
C PHE A 235 0.93 23.26 -1.08
N ALA A 236 0.20 23.46 0.01
CA ALA A 236 -0.11 22.38 0.94
C ALA A 236 -0.95 21.26 0.31
N PHE A 237 -1.95 21.59 -0.51
CA PHE A 237 -2.70 20.58 -1.24
C PHE A 237 -1.86 19.87 -2.31
N MET A 238 -1.04 20.61 -3.04
CA MET A 238 -0.17 20.08 -4.10
C MET A 238 0.83 19.07 -3.56
N THR A 239 1.40 19.34 -2.38
CA THR A 239 2.43 18.51 -1.75
C THR A 239 1.91 17.51 -0.73
N ASN A 240 0.60 17.53 -0.41
CA ASN A 240 0.02 16.55 0.51
C ASN A 240 0.21 15.10 0.05
N GLY A 241 0.36 14.85 -1.25
CA GLY A 241 0.61 13.49 -1.74
C GLY A 241 2.05 12.98 -1.59
N VAL A 242 3.00 13.83 -1.19
CA VAL A 242 4.41 13.43 -0.97
C VAL A 242 4.55 12.42 0.17
N GLN A 243 3.67 12.48 1.18
CA GLN A 243 3.64 11.52 2.29
C GLN A 243 3.08 10.14 1.89
N LEU A 244 2.66 9.90 0.64
CA LEU A 244 2.18 8.59 0.21
C LEU A 244 3.33 7.58 0.15
N MET A 245 3.35 6.64 1.10
CA MET A 245 4.42 5.63 1.28
C MET A 245 3.90 4.19 1.34
N THR A 246 2.66 3.96 0.89
CA THR A 246 1.92 2.70 1.08
C THR A 246 2.74 1.46 0.74
N ALA A 247 3.43 1.45 -0.40
CA ALA A 247 4.25 0.32 -0.82
C ALA A 247 5.40 0.01 0.16
N VAL A 248 6.10 1.04 0.63
CA VAL A 248 7.22 0.91 1.59
C VAL A 248 6.72 0.45 2.95
N PHE A 249 5.53 0.92 3.37
CA PHE A 249 4.91 0.50 4.62
C PHE A 249 4.57 -1.00 4.59
N TYR A 250 3.99 -1.50 3.48
CA TYR A 250 3.71 -2.93 3.32
C TYR A 250 4.99 -3.77 3.28
N THR A 251 6.05 -3.32 2.60
CA THR A 251 7.33 -4.06 2.60
C THR A 251 7.96 -4.08 3.99
N TRP A 252 7.91 -2.98 4.73
CA TRP A 252 8.43 -2.93 6.09
C TRP A 252 7.69 -3.89 7.03
N ALA A 253 6.36 -3.92 6.96
CA ALA A 253 5.53 -4.87 7.69
C ALA A 253 5.89 -6.32 7.32
N ASN A 254 6.10 -6.59 6.01
CA ASN A 254 6.50 -7.91 5.53
C ASN A 254 7.85 -8.37 6.11
N GLU A 255 8.83 -7.48 6.22
CA GLU A 255 10.17 -7.79 6.74
C GLU A 255 10.15 -8.08 8.24
N ILE A 256 9.46 -7.26 9.04
CA ILE A 256 9.35 -7.48 10.50
C ILE A 256 8.61 -8.77 10.86
N MET A 257 7.77 -9.26 9.94
CA MET A 257 7.01 -10.51 10.08
C MET A 257 7.61 -11.66 9.25
N ALA A 258 8.86 -11.55 8.78
CA ALA A 258 9.48 -12.57 7.93
C ALA A 258 9.58 -13.97 8.58
N GLY A 259 9.66 -14.04 9.91
CA GLY A 259 9.71 -15.31 10.66
C GLY A 259 8.36 -16.03 10.83
N ASP A 260 7.24 -15.43 10.45
CA ASP A 260 5.90 -16.02 10.59
C ASP A 260 5.02 -15.66 9.38
N ASP A 261 5.03 -16.55 8.37
CA ASP A 261 4.31 -16.36 7.12
C ASP A 261 2.79 -16.18 7.29
N ASP A 262 2.25 -16.87 8.28
CA ASP A 262 0.83 -16.99 8.58
C ASP A 262 0.32 -15.71 9.26
N LEU A 263 1.05 -15.20 10.26
CA LEU A 263 0.78 -13.91 10.90
C LEU A 263 0.97 -12.74 9.92
N ARG A 264 1.99 -12.82 9.07
CA ARG A 264 2.30 -11.79 8.07
C ARG A 264 1.16 -11.58 7.08
N ALA A 265 0.68 -12.66 6.47
CA ALA A 265 -0.39 -12.60 5.47
C ALA A 265 -1.67 -12.00 6.08
N LEU A 266 -2.03 -12.43 7.28
CA LEU A 266 -3.20 -11.94 7.99
C LEU A 266 -3.07 -10.46 8.37
N THR A 267 -1.89 -10.03 8.82
CA THR A 267 -1.66 -8.62 9.21
C THR A 267 -1.75 -7.70 8.00
N ILE A 268 -1.15 -8.07 6.87
CA ILE A 268 -1.19 -7.29 5.62
C ILE A 268 -2.63 -7.14 5.11
N SER A 269 -3.40 -8.22 5.13
CA SER A 269 -4.82 -8.18 4.77
C SER A 269 -5.62 -7.30 5.73
N SER A 270 -5.36 -7.43 7.05
CA SER A 270 -6.03 -6.65 8.09
C SER A 270 -5.75 -5.15 7.98
N MET A 271 -4.49 -4.77 7.70
CA MET A 271 -4.10 -3.37 7.50
C MET A 271 -4.99 -2.72 6.44
N ASN A 272 -5.16 -3.37 5.30
CA ASN A 272 -5.98 -2.86 4.22
C ASN A 272 -7.47 -2.82 4.57
N GLY A 273 -8.02 -3.95 5.05
CA GLY A 273 -9.45 -4.09 5.32
C GLY A 273 -9.95 -3.15 6.41
N VAL A 274 -9.19 -3.01 7.51
CA VAL A 274 -9.54 -2.09 8.60
C VAL A 274 -9.42 -0.64 8.12
N GLN A 275 -8.39 -0.31 7.32
CA GLN A 275 -8.25 1.04 6.82
C GLN A 275 -9.41 1.46 5.91
N TYR A 276 -9.85 0.61 4.99
CA TYR A 276 -11.06 0.92 4.19
C TYR A 276 -12.32 1.04 5.05
N SER A 277 -12.44 0.22 6.10
CA SER A 277 -13.56 0.27 7.02
C SER A 277 -13.63 1.61 7.78
N VAL A 278 -12.49 2.13 8.23
CA VAL A 278 -12.43 3.44 8.91
C VAL A 278 -12.63 4.59 7.93
N SER A 279 -12.02 4.53 6.75
CA SER A 279 -12.17 5.53 5.69
C SER A 279 -13.60 5.65 5.15
N ALA A 280 -14.44 4.63 5.31
CA ALA A 280 -15.82 4.68 4.85
C ALA A 280 -16.70 5.68 5.63
N TRP A 281 -16.42 5.92 6.91
CA TRP A 281 -17.27 6.76 7.77
C TRP A 281 -16.54 7.94 8.40
N LEU A 282 -15.26 7.79 8.76
CA LEU A 282 -14.54 8.84 9.49
C LEU A 282 -14.46 10.17 8.72
N PRO A 283 -14.17 10.21 7.40
CA PRO A 283 -14.15 11.45 6.61
C PRO A 283 -15.50 12.18 6.62
N ILE A 284 -16.61 11.45 6.68
CA ILE A 284 -17.95 12.04 6.74
C ILE A 284 -18.12 12.83 8.04
N VAL A 285 -17.51 12.36 9.12
CA VAL A 285 -17.55 13.00 10.45
C VAL A 285 -16.59 14.17 10.55
N ILE A 286 -15.34 14.01 10.08
CA ILE A 286 -14.29 15.03 10.25
C ILE A 286 -14.35 16.12 9.16
N PHE A 287 -14.84 15.81 7.96
CA PHE A 287 -15.00 16.75 6.85
C PHE A 287 -16.48 16.89 6.41
N PRO A 288 -17.38 17.37 7.30
CA PRO A 288 -18.76 17.60 6.92
C PRO A 288 -18.83 18.75 5.91
N GLN A 289 -19.69 18.57 4.89
CA GLN A 289 -19.84 19.54 3.80
C GLN A 289 -20.34 20.90 4.26
N THR A 290 -21.01 20.96 5.42
CA THR A 290 -21.45 22.22 6.07
C THR A 290 -20.31 23.14 6.48
N MET A 291 -19.09 22.62 6.66
CA MET A 291 -17.89 23.39 7.02
C MET A 291 -16.94 23.63 5.84
N SER A 292 -17.37 23.33 4.62
CA SER A 292 -16.61 23.65 3.42
C SER A 292 -16.41 25.16 3.29
N PRO A 293 -15.24 25.65 2.83
CA PRO A 293 -14.06 24.92 2.36
C PRO A 293 -12.96 24.75 3.41
N THR A 294 -13.08 25.39 4.58
CA THR A 294 -12.02 25.43 5.60
C THR A 294 -11.97 24.17 6.46
N PHE A 295 -13.07 23.40 6.53
CA PHE A 295 -13.15 22.13 7.27
C PHE A 295 -12.44 22.15 8.64
N ARG A 296 -12.86 23.05 9.52
CA ARG A 296 -12.19 23.33 10.81
C ARG A 296 -12.02 22.11 11.74
N ARG A 297 -12.77 21.02 11.54
CA ARG A 297 -12.52 19.76 12.27
C ARG A 297 -11.61 18.81 11.48
N GLY A 298 -11.66 18.83 10.16
CA GLY A 298 -11.00 17.89 9.28
C GLY A 298 -9.50 18.06 9.28
N PHE A 299 -9.01 19.24 8.87
CA PHE A 299 -7.57 19.45 8.72
C PHE A 299 -6.78 19.40 10.04
N PRO A 300 -7.27 19.94 11.17
CA PRO A 300 -6.61 19.71 12.45
C PRO A 300 -6.59 18.23 12.86
N SER A 301 -7.64 17.47 12.52
CA SER A 301 -7.67 16.02 12.79
C SER A 301 -6.64 15.28 11.93
N THR A 302 -6.51 15.58 10.63
CA THR A 302 -5.49 14.94 9.78
C THR A 302 -4.08 15.29 10.24
N PHE A 303 -3.83 16.52 10.67
CA PHE A 303 -2.57 16.90 11.30
C PHE A 303 -2.28 16.11 12.59
N GLY A 304 -3.28 15.97 13.47
CA GLY A 304 -3.18 15.12 14.65
C GLY A 304 -2.88 13.65 14.32
N PHE A 305 -3.49 13.13 13.25
CA PHE A 305 -3.20 11.78 12.76
C PHE A 305 -1.78 11.63 12.20
N VAL A 306 -1.19 12.65 11.56
CA VAL A 306 0.24 12.61 11.18
C VAL A 306 1.11 12.43 12.42
N ILE A 307 0.88 13.23 13.47
CA ILE A 307 1.65 13.15 14.73
C ILE A 307 1.48 11.79 15.40
N ALA A 308 0.23 11.31 15.51
CA ALA A 308 -0.06 9.98 16.06
C ALA A 308 0.61 8.88 15.24
N GLY A 309 0.61 8.99 13.91
CA GLY A 309 1.28 8.06 13.00
C GLY A 309 2.78 8.01 13.22
N LEU A 310 3.44 9.16 13.38
CA LEU A 310 4.87 9.25 13.70
C LEU A 310 5.20 8.56 15.03
N MET A 311 4.40 8.79 16.07
CA MET A 311 4.57 8.14 17.36
C MET A 311 4.40 6.63 17.28
N ILE A 312 3.41 6.14 16.52
CA ILE A 312 3.20 4.71 16.31
C ILE A 312 4.36 4.09 15.52
N ILE A 313 4.82 4.72 14.45
CA ILE A 313 5.95 4.23 13.63
C ILE A 313 7.24 4.16 14.45
N LEU A 314 7.50 5.17 15.29
CA LEU A 314 8.62 5.13 16.25
C LEU A 314 8.47 3.97 17.23
N THR A 315 7.27 3.78 17.76
CA THR A 315 6.98 2.66 18.68
C THR A 315 7.20 1.30 18.00
N ILE A 316 6.75 1.13 16.75
CA ILE A 316 6.99 -0.09 15.96
C ILE A 316 8.48 -0.32 15.80
N LYS A 317 9.26 0.71 15.48
CA LYS A 317 10.72 0.60 15.30
C LYS A 317 11.41 0.18 16.60
N LEU A 318 11.06 0.80 17.73
CA LEU A 318 11.62 0.46 19.04
C LEU A 318 11.29 -0.97 19.46
N LEU A 319 10.05 -1.42 19.24
CA LEU A 319 9.63 -2.79 19.55
C LEU A 319 10.29 -3.81 18.61
N ALA A 320 10.41 -3.50 17.32
CA ALA A 320 11.10 -4.35 16.36
C ALA A 320 12.59 -4.50 16.70
N ASP A 321 13.27 -3.42 17.09
CA ASP A 321 14.67 -3.46 17.50
C ASP A 321 14.86 -4.24 18.81
N LYS A 322 13.90 -4.12 19.75
CA LYS A 322 13.89 -4.92 20.98
C LYS A 322 13.71 -6.41 20.70
N ASP A 323 12.82 -6.78 19.78
CA ASP A 323 12.62 -8.17 19.37
C ASP A 323 13.87 -8.71 18.66
N ALA A 324 14.48 -7.94 17.77
CA ALA A 324 15.73 -8.33 17.09
C ALA A 324 16.87 -8.57 18.08
N ARG A 325 17.03 -7.71 19.09
CA ARG A 325 18.03 -7.90 20.16
C ARG A 325 17.77 -9.16 20.98
N ARG A 326 16.51 -9.45 21.33
CA ARG A 326 16.14 -10.67 22.07
C ARG A 326 16.43 -11.94 21.27
N SER A 327 16.12 -11.95 19.98
CA SER A 327 16.43 -13.09 19.12
C SER A 327 17.94 -13.32 18.97
N GLY A 328 18.74 -12.25 18.84
CA GLY A 328 20.20 -12.35 18.77
C GLY A 328 20.83 -12.86 20.09
N ILE A 329 20.30 -12.45 21.24
CA ILE A 329 20.74 -12.97 22.55
C ILE A 329 20.40 -14.46 22.68
N ASN A 330 19.20 -14.89 22.28
CA ASN A 330 18.81 -16.29 22.35
C ASN A 330 19.65 -17.18 21.42
N GLN A 331 19.97 -16.73 20.21
CA GLN A 331 20.88 -17.44 19.30
C GLN A 331 22.29 -17.58 19.86
N GLY A 332 22.84 -16.51 20.48
CA GLY A 332 24.15 -16.58 21.12
C GLY A 332 24.20 -17.49 22.37
N VAL A 333 23.06 -17.70 23.05
CA VAL A 333 22.94 -18.65 24.17
C VAL A 333 22.76 -20.09 23.68
N GLU A 334 22.10 -20.31 22.55
CA GLU A 334 21.99 -21.64 21.91
C GLU A 334 23.33 -22.08 21.29
N ASP A 335 24.08 -21.18 20.64
CA ASP A 335 25.42 -21.48 20.11
C ASP A 335 26.43 -21.78 21.22
N ASN A 336 26.36 -21.08 22.37
CA ASN A 336 27.19 -21.37 23.54
C ASN A 336 26.78 -22.64 24.31
N ASN A 337 25.60 -23.21 24.04
CA ASN A 337 25.13 -24.47 24.62
C ASN A 337 25.13 -25.63 23.59
N GLY A 338 25.68 -25.41 22.38
CA GLY A 338 26.06 -26.48 21.45
C GLY A 338 27.16 -27.36 22.06
N PRO A 339 27.37 -28.60 21.60
CA PRO A 339 28.05 -29.65 22.37
C PRO A 339 29.57 -29.46 22.47
N GLU A 340 30.03 -28.50 23.27
CA GLU A 340 31.36 -28.52 23.87
C GLU A 340 31.35 -29.49 25.05
N GLY A 341 31.57 -30.75 24.72
CA GLY A 341 31.63 -31.83 25.71
C GLY A 341 32.08 -33.17 25.15
N LYS A 342 32.87 -33.17 24.08
CA LYS A 342 33.66 -34.34 23.69
C LYS A 342 35.09 -33.92 23.43
N GLU A 343 35.91 -34.07 24.47
CA GLU A 343 37.35 -34.24 24.30
C GLU A 343 37.59 -35.30 23.22
N ILE A 344 38.32 -34.92 22.18
CA ILE A 344 38.84 -35.85 21.19
C ILE A 344 39.78 -36.80 21.94
N PRO A 345 39.58 -38.12 21.92
CA PRO A 345 40.49 -39.06 22.57
C PRO A 345 41.90 -38.90 21.97
N LYS A 346 42.91 -38.72 22.83
CA LYS A 346 44.31 -38.49 22.45
C LYS A 346 44.95 -39.58 21.56
N GLU A 347 44.26 -40.68 21.29
CA GLU A 347 44.73 -41.75 20.40
C GLU A 347 44.53 -41.45 18.90
N GLU A 348 43.66 -40.51 18.51
CA GLU A 348 43.44 -40.18 17.08
C GLU A 348 44.44 -39.15 16.52
N VAL A 349 45.18 -38.43 17.37
CA VAL A 349 46.18 -37.44 16.93
C VAL A 349 47.49 -38.13 16.49
N GLU A 350 47.83 -39.28 17.09
CA GLU A 350 49.08 -40.00 16.78
C GLU A 350 49.02 -40.79 15.45
N VAL A 351 47.83 -41.08 14.94
CA VAL A 351 47.64 -41.79 13.66
C VAL A 351 47.79 -40.84 12.46
N LEU A 352 47.50 -39.55 12.63
CA LEU A 352 47.61 -38.55 11.57
C LEU A 352 49.05 -38.09 11.31
N GLU A 353 49.89 -37.97 12.35
CA GLU A 353 51.30 -37.57 12.17
C GLU A 353 52.17 -38.66 11.53
N LYS A 354 51.75 -39.94 11.59
CA LYS A 354 52.52 -41.05 10.98
C LYS A 354 52.29 -41.22 9.48
N ASN A 355 51.18 -40.71 8.94
CA ASN A 355 50.84 -40.87 7.52
C ASN A 355 51.31 -39.72 6.62
N GLU A 356 51.91 -38.66 7.18
CA GLU A 356 52.49 -37.55 6.41
C GLU A 356 53.99 -37.72 6.08
N LYS A 357 54.60 -38.87 6.40
CA LYS A 357 56.03 -39.14 6.15
C LYS A 357 56.36 -40.40 5.34
N ILE A 358 55.50 -40.82 4.40
CA ILE A 358 55.86 -41.83 3.39
C ILE A 358 55.64 -41.26 2.00
#